data_AF-A0A7S0TBT4-F1
#
_entry.id   AF-A0A7S0TBT4-F1
#
_cell.length_a   1.000
_cell.length_b   1.000
_cell.length_c   1.000
_cell.angle_alpha   90.00
_cell.angle_beta   90.00
_cell.angle_gamma   90.00
#
_symmetry.space_group_name_H-M   'P 1'
#
loop_
_entity.id
_entity.type
_entity.pdbx_description
1 polymer ?
#
loop_
_entity_poly.entity_id
_entity_poly.type
_entity_poly.pdbx_seq_one_letter_code
_entity_poly.pdbx_strand_id
1 'polypeptide(L)'
;DDDEKDSDSDDDSSDDEKAKKKASKAQASAAARGPDWMDEDHRLLLRCTRPLLQSQNSGVVMAVAALHFYLSPANDLPKVVRALVFTAHNKPEVRHVVLKNICTMVSTQPLLFQPHFNAFFVHPRDTLEVRGLKLEILTHIVTSENAPTLLRELQAYLRSSNHKFVALTIRAIGRCAAIMPQIASVCIRSLLELSLHPSPTVAS
;
A
#
# COMPACT_ATOMS: atom_id res chain seq x y z
N ASP A 1 -80.12 -5.51 -42.72
CA ASP A 1 -80.69 -4.96 -41.49
C ASP A 1 -79.79 -5.38 -40.32
N ASP A 2 -78.46 -5.21 -40.44
CA ASP A 2 -77.68 -3.93 -40.37
C ASP A 2 -77.21 -3.77 -38.90
N ASP A 3 -75.97 -3.45 -38.53
CA ASP A 3 -74.81 -2.89 -39.21
C ASP A 3 -73.54 -3.15 -38.35
N GLU A 4 -72.38 -3.17 -39.01
CA GLU A 4 -71.04 -3.07 -38.44
C GLU A 4 -70.71 -1.65 -37.91
N LYS A 5 -69.75 -1.56 -36.96
CA LYS A 5 -68.72 -0.49 -36.76
C LYS A 5 -67.89 -0.84 -35.50
N ASP A 6 -66.59 -1.17 -35.60
CA ASP A 6 -65.41 -0.27 -35.68
C ASP A 6 -65.36 0.74 -34.49
N SER A 7 -64.26 1.01 -33.76
CA SER A 7 -62.82 0.81 -33.92
C SER A 7 -62.09 1.19 -32.60
N ASP A 8 -60.77 0.92 -32.52
CA ASP A 8 -59.71 1.71 -31.85
C ASP A 8 -59.59 1.66 -30.30
N SER A 9 -58.42 1.64 -29.65
CA SER A 9 -57.01 1.82 -30.05
C SER A 9 -56.08 1.36 -28.90
N ASP A 10 -54.85 1.03 -29.28
CA ASP A 10 -53.70 0.57 -28.49
C ASP A 10 -53.31 1.49 -27.32
N ASP A 11 -52.92 0.91 -26.17
CA ASP A 11 -52.24 1.64 -25.08
C ASP A 11 -51.12 0.80 -24.41
N ASP A 12 -50.23 0.23 -25.23
CA ASP A 12 -49.08 -0.57 -24.76
C ASP A 12 -47.73 0.08 -25.13
N SER A 13 -47.54 1.34 -24.76
CA SER A 13 -46.29 2.09 -25.07
C SER A 13 -45.78 3.00 -23.94
N SER A 14 -46.11 2.72 -22.68
CA SER A 14 -45.77 3.60 -21.54
C SER A 14 -44.54 3.20 -20.71
N ASP A 15 -43.97 2.00 -20.89
CA ASP A 15 -42.82 1.54 -20.09
C ASP A 15 -41.44 1.87 -20.71
N ASP A 16 -41.32 1.85 -22.05
CA ASP A 16 -40.05 2.14 -22.75
C ASP A 16 -39.65 3.63 -22.67
N GLU A 17 -40.61 4.56 -22.71
CA GLU A 17 -40.33 5.98 -22.51
C GLU A 17 -39.87 6.30 -21.09
N LYS A 18 -40.38 5.57 -20.09
CA LYS A 18 -40.05 5.73 -18.67
C LYS A 18 -38.64 5.22 -18.37
N ALA A 19 -38.24 4.11 -19.02
CA ALA A 19 -36.88 3.59 -18.99
C ALA A 19 -35.89 4.56 -19.67
N LYS A 20 -36.23 5.10 -20.84
CA LYS A 20 -35.43 6.13 -21.53
C LYS A 20 -35.29 7.42 -20.72
N LYS A 21 -36.36 7.88 -20.06
CA LYS A 21 -36.31 9.06 -19.15
C LYS A 21 -35.46 8.82 -17.89
N LYS A 22 -35.45 7.60 -17.34
CA LYS A 22 -34.53 7.24 -16.23
C LYS A 22 -33.08 7.20 -16.69
N ALA A 23 -32.81 6.62 -17.86
CA ALA A 23 -31.46 6.55 -18.44
C ALA A 23 -30.91 7.94 -18.79
N SER A 24 -31.74 8.82 -19.38
CA SER A 24 -31.35 10.19 -19.71
C SER A 24 -31.16 11.07 -18.46
N LYS A 25 -31.97 10.87 -17.41
CA LYS A 25 -31.77 11.54 -16.11
C LYS A 25 -30.50 11.06 -15.40
N ALA A 26 -30.17 9.77 -15.51
CA ALA A 26 -28.93 9.22 -14.98
C ALA A 26 -27.70 9.78 -15.73
N GLN A 27 -27.75 9.89 -17.06
CA GLN A 27 -26.69 10.49 -17.88
C GLN A 27 -26.55 12.01 -17.67
N ALA A 28 -27.64 12.75 -17.51
CA ALA A 28 -27.60 14.18 -17.18
C ALA A 28 -27.02 14.42 -15.77
N SER A 29 -27.31 13.52 -14.82
CA SER A 29 -26.68 13.56 -13.50
C SER A 29 -25.20 13.20 -13.54
N ALA A 30 -24.76 12.43 -14.56
CA ALA A 30 -23.38 11.98 -14.72
C ALA A 30 -22.44 13.13 -15.13
N ALA A 31 -22.93 14.05 -15.98
CA ALA A 31 -22.16 15.14 -16.57
C ALA A 31 -21.98 16.37 -15.64
N ALA A 32 -22.73 16.46 -14.54
CA ALA A 32 -22.68 17.56 -13.57
C ALA A 32 -21.79 17.27 -12.34
N ARG A 33 -21.04 16.17 -12.39
CA ARG A 33 -20.34 15.59 -11.24
C ARG A 33 -18.94 16.18 -11.14
N GLY A 34 -18.73 17.03 -10.14
CA GLY A 34 -17.43 17.66 -9.87
C GLY A 34 -16.33 16.64 -9.54
N PRO A 35 -15.08 17.10 -9.35
CA PRO A 35 -13.89 16.24 -9.16
C PRO A 35 -13.97 15.29 -7.96
N ASP A 36 -14.87 15.54 -7.01
CA ASP A 36 -15.05 14.79 -5.77
C ASP A 36 -16.38 14.01 -5.75
N TRP A 37 -17.00 13.87 -6.93
CA TRP A 37 -18.21 13.09 -7.04
C TRP A 37 -17.88 11.59 -6.97
N MET A 38 -18.50 10.93 -6.00
CA MET A 38 -18.40 9.50 -5.78
C MET A 38 -19.81 8.93 -5.69
N ASP A 39 -20.02 7.79 -6.35
CA ASP A 39 -21.29 7.09 -6.36
C ASP A 39 -21.76 6.76 -4.93
N GLU A 40 -23.07 6.84 -4.66
CA GLU A 40 -23.62 6.64 -3.32
C GLU A 40 -23.40 5.22 -2.82
N ASP A 41 -23.50 4.21 -3.70
CA ASP A 41 -23.22 2.81 -3.33
C ASP A 41 -21.73 2.60 -3.03
N HIS A 42 -20.85 3.30 -3.76
CA HIS A 42 -19.42 3.29 -3.48
C HIS A 42 -19.11 3.93 -2.12
N ARG A 43 -19.70 5.09 -1.81
CA ARG A 43 -19.56 5.72 -0.49
C ARG A 43 -20.07 4.82 0.63
N LEU A 44 -21.20 4.16 0.41
CA LEU A 44 -21.78 3.23 1.38
C LEU A 44 -20.85 2.04 1.63
N LEU A 45 -20.28 1.45 0.57
CA LEU A 45 -19.30 0.36 0.69
C LEU A 45 -18.09 0.77 1.55
N LEU A 46 -17.49 1.93 1.26
CA LEU A 46 -16.33 2.43 2.02
C LEU A 46 -16.69 2.69 3.49
N ARG A 47 -17.89 3.24 3.75
CA ARG A 47 -18.39 3.50 5.11
C ARG A 47 -18.60 2.20 5.90
N CYS A 48 -19.23 1.20 5.30
CA CYS A 48 -19.53 -0.09 5.94
C CYS A 48 -18.28 -0.92 6.20
N THR A 49 -17.28 -0.84 5.32
CA THR A 49 -16.04 -1.62 5.44
C THR A 49 -15.00 -0.98 6.35
N ARG A 50 -15.03 0.34 6.54
CA ARG A 50 -14.13 1.07 7.44
C ARG A 50 -13.96 0.47 8.85
N PRO A 51 -15.03 0.14 9.61
CA PRO A 51 -14.87 -0.44 10.96
C PRO A 51 -14.19 -1.81 10.94
N LEU A 52 -14.24 -2.55 9.82
CA LEU A 52 -13.62 -3.87 9.69
C LEU A 52 -12.09 -3.82 9.72
N LEU A 53 -11.47 -2.64 9.54
CA LEU A 53 -10.03 -2.43 9.76
C LEU A 53 -9.62 -2.68 11.23
N GLN A 54 -10.56 -2.67 12.17
CA GLN A 54 -10.34 -2.97 13.58
C GLN A 54 -10.60 -4.45 13.92
N SER A 55 -10.87 -5.30 12.92
CA SER A 55 -11.14 -6.72 13.14
C SER A 55 -9.95 -7.45 13.77
N GLN A 56 -10.24 -8.39 14.67
CA GLN A 56 -9.24 -9.30 15.21
C GLN A 56 -8.73 -10.29 14.16
N ASN A 57 -9.45 -10.48 13.06
CA ASN A 57 -9.00 -11.33 11.96
C ASN A 57 -8.12 -10.55 10.99
N SER A 58 -6.85 -10.93 10.89
CA SER A 58 -5.88 -10.28 9.98
C SER A 58 -6.26 -10.42 8.51
N GLY A 59 -6.90 -11.52 8.11
CA GLY A 59 -7.38 -11.70 6.75
C GLY A 59 -8.44 -10.67 6.37
N VAL A 60 -9.34 -10.34 7.31
CA VAL A 60 -10.35 -9.30 7.13
C VAL A 60 -9.67 -7.93 6.99
N VAL A 61 -8.73 -7.60 7.89
CA VAL A 61 -7.99 -6.32 7.82
C VAL A 61 -7.24 -6.21 6.49
N MET A 62 -6.60 -7.28 6.02
CA MET A 62 -5.90 -7.32 4.74
C MET A 62 -6.84 -7.11 3.55
N ALA A 63 -7.96 -7.81 3.50
CA ALA A 63 -8.94 -7.70 2.41
C ALA A 63 -9.55 -6.29 2.34
N VAL A 64 -9.93 -5.74 3.50
CA VAL A 64 -10.47 -4.38 3.60
C VAL A 64 -9.42 -3.34 3.25
N ALA A 65 -8.16 -3.57 3.64
CA ALA A 65 -7.08 -2.66 3.29
C ALA A 65 -6.81 -2.64 1.79
N ALA A 66 -6.82 -3.80 1.12
CA ALA A 66 -6.71 -3.87 -0.33
C ALA A 66 -7.88 -3.15 -1.00
N LEU A 67 -9.12 -3.40 -0.53
CA LEU A 67 -10.32 -2.72 -1.04
C LEU A 67 -10.17 -1.19 -0.96
N HIS A 68 -9.81 -0.67 0.21
CA HIS A 68 -9.64 0.78 0.39
C HIS A 68 -8.47 1.32 -0.42
N PHE A 69 -7.38 0.58 -0.57
CA PHE A 69 -6.23 1.04 -1.34
C PHE A 69 -6.56 1.30 -2.82
N TYR A 70 -7.43 0.49 -3.42
CA TYR A 70 -7.79 0.64 -4.83
C TYR A 70 -9.02 1.51 -5.07
N LEU A 71 -9.93 1.63 -4.10
CA LEU A 71 -11.22 2.30 -4.29
C LEU A 71 -11.37 3.61 -3.49
N SER A 72 -10.66 3.76 -2.37
CA SER A 72 -10.84 4.90 -1.47
C SER A 72 -10.08 6.13 -1.94
N PRO A 73 -10.60 7.36 -1.69
CA PRO A 73 -9.85 8.57 -1.97
C PRO A 73 -8.61 8.66 -1.08
N ALA A 74 -7.59 9.39 -1.53
CA ALA A 74 -6.29 9.49 -0.86
C ALA A 74 -6.37 9.91 0.62
N ASN A 75 -7.42 10.65 1.01
CA ASN A 75 -7.62 11.16 2.37
C ASN A 75 -7.90 10.07 3.41
N ASP A 76 -8.49 8.94 3.01
CA ASP A 76 -8.85 7.86 3.93
C ASP A 76 -7.76 6.78 4.06
N LEU A 77 -6.84 6.72 3.09
CA LEU A 77 -5.74 5.74 3.04
C LEU A 77 -4.79 5.77 4.26
N PRO A 78 -4.47 6.91 4.91
CA PRO A 78 -3.60 6.90 6.09
C PRO A 78 -4.13 6.04 7.24
N LYS A 79 -5.46 5.95 7.40
CA LYS A 79 -6.07 5.09 8.43
C LYS A 79 -5.93 3.61 8.10
N VAL A 80 -6.00 3.28 6.81
CA VAL A 80 -5.81 1.92 6.28
C VAL A 80 -4.38 1.47 6.48
N VAL A 81 -3.41 2.30 6.09
CA VAL A 81 -1.99 2.02 6.25
C VAL A 81 -1.63 1.83 7.73
N ARG A 82 -2.16 2.68 8.61
CA ARG A 82 -1.98 2.52 10.06
C ARG A 82 -2.44 1.13 10.54
N ALA A 83 -3.61 0.67 10.10
CA ALA A 83 -4.14 -0.64 10.48
C ALA A 83 -3.28 -1.80 9.95
N LEU A 84 -2.75 -1.68 8.72
CA LEU A 84 -1.82 -2.65 8.14
C LEU A 84 -0.50 -2.73 8.92
N VAL A 85 0.12 -1.58 9.18
CA VAL A 85 1.39 -1.51 9.93
C VAL A 85 1.20 -2.07 11.34
N PHE A 86 0.09 -1.72 12.00
CA PHE A 86 -0.27 -2.28 13.30
C PHE A 86 -0.41 -3.81 13.25
N THR A 87 -1.09 -4.34 12.23
CA THR A 87 -1.29 -5.79 12.07
C THR A 87 0.03 -6.52 11.84
N ALA A 88 0.91 -5.98 10.98
CA ALA A 88 2.24 -6.53 10.72
C ALA A 88 3.11 -6.58 12.00
N HIS A 89 2.98 -5.57 12.86
CA HIS A 89 3.73 -5.52 14.11
C HIS A 89 3.23 -6.54 15.13
N ASN A 90 1.92 -6.54 15.42
CA ASN A 90 1.36 -7.26 16.56
C ASN A 90 1.12 -8.76 16.33
N LYS A 91 1.03 -9.22 15.08
CA LYS A 91 0.68 -10.60 14.77
C LYS A 91 1.81 -11.30 14.01
N PRO A 92 2.76 -11.95 14.71
CA PRO A 92 3.94 -12.54 14.07
C PRO A 92 3.57 -13.64 13.06
N GLU A 93 2.45 -14.34 13.25
CA GLU A 93 2.01 -15.47 12.43
C GLU A 93 1.68 -15.04 10.99
N VAL A 94 1.16 -13.82 10.83
CA VAL A 94 0.78 -13.27 9.51
C VAL A 94 1.75 -12.21 9.01
N ARG A 95 2.76 -11.83 9.82
CA ARG A 95 3.67 -10.71 9.54
C ARG A 95 4.32 -10.78 8.17
N HIS A 96 4.81 -11.95 7.77
CA HIS A 96 5.43 -12.14 6.45
C HIS A 96 4.45 -11.76 5.33
N VAL A 97 3.22 -12.30 5.37
CA VAL A 97 2.20 -12.06 4.34
C VAL A 97 1.79 -10.60 4.30
N VAL A 98 1.56 -9.98 5.47
CA VAL A 98 1.18 -8.56 5.56
C VAL A 98 2.31 -7.67 5.01
N LEU A 99 3.57 -7.91 5.39
CA LEU A 99 4.70 -7.13 4.88
C LEU A 99 4.91 -7.29 3.38
N LYS A 100 4.69 -8.48 2.82
CA LYS A 100 4.77 -8.71 1.37
C LYS A 100 3.72 -7.89 0.60
N ASN A 101 2.50 -7.79 1.15
CA ASN A 101 1.48 -6.91 0.59
C ASN A 101 1.86 -5.44 0.73
N ILE A 102 2.38 -5.03 1.89
CA ILE A 102 2.89 -3.67 2.09
C ILE A 102 3.99 -3.33 1.07
N CYS A 103 4.93 -4.23 0.77
CA CYS A 103 5.95 -4.04 -0.28
C CYS A 103 5.32 -3.70 -1.64
N THR A 104 4.19 -4.31 -1.98
CA THR A 104 3.51 -4.06 -3.26
C THR A 104 2.76 -2.72 -3.26
N MET A 105 2.18 -2.35 -2.12
CA MET A 105 1.47 -1.07 -1.97
C MET A 105 2.45 0.10 -1.95
N VAL A 106 3.58 -0.04 -1.26
CA VAL A 106 4.60 1.01 -1.12
C VAL A 106 5.32 1.32 -2.42
N SER A 107 5.48 0.32 -3.32
CA SER A 107 6.02 0.57 -4.66
C SER A 107 5.08 1.42 -5.53
N THR A 108 3.78 1.44 -5.21
CA THR A 108 2.78 2.21 -5.94
C THR A 108 2.56 3.60 -5.31
N GLN A 109 2.46 3.67 -3.98
CA GLN A 109 2.20 4.91 -3.25
C GLN A 109 3.09 5.02 -2.00
N PRO A 110 4.40 5.34 -2.17
CA PRO A 110 5.35 5.35 -1.07
C PRO A 110 5.03 6.41 0.00
N LEU A 111 4.45 7.55 -0.40
CA LEU A 111 4.12 8.67 0.48
C LEU A 111 3.21 8.27 1.65
N LEU A 112 2.30 7.32 1.46
CA LEU A 112 1.38 6.87 2.50
C LEU A 112 2.08 6.15 3.66
N PHE A 113 3.25 5.55 3.38
CA PHE A 113 3.99 4.75 4.35
C PHE A 113 5.13 5.54 5.02
N GLN A 114 5.48 6.72 4.51
CA GLN A 114 6.52 7.58 5.09
C GLN A 114 6.30 7.92 6.58
N PRO A 115 5.08 8.23 7.06
CA PRO A 115 4.85 8.48 8.49
C PRO A 115 5.17 7.28 9.39
N HIS A 116 5.24 6.08 8.82
CA HIS A 116 5.51 4.82 9.51
C HIS A 116 6.94 4.33 9.32
N PHE A 117 7.86 5.18 8.82
CA PHE A 117 9.26 4.84 8.53
C PHE A 117 9.94 3.99 9.62
N ASN A 118 9.90 4.46 10.87
CA ASN A 118 10.55 3.78 12.00
C ASN A 118 9.95 2.40 12.33
N ALA A 119 8.70 2.13 11.94
CA ALA A 119 8.05 0.84 12.18
C ALA A 119 8.65 -0.30 11.34
N PHE A 120 9.36 0.04 10.26
CA PHE A 120 9.98 -0.92 9.36
C PHE A 120 11.44 -1.23 9.70
N PHE A 121 11.99 -0.70 10.79
CA PHE A 121 13.32 -1.14 11.24
C PHE A 121 13.33 -2.62 11.62
N VAL A 122 14.46 -3.26 11.31
CA VAL A 122 14.68 -4.69 11.51
C VAL A 122 14.91 -4.97 12.98
N HIS A 123 14.21 -5.96 13.52
CA HIS A 123 14.38 -6.42 14.88
C HIS A 123 15.20 -7.72 14.91
N PRO A 124 16.00 -8.01 15.96
CA PRO A 124 16.81 -9.23 16.02
C PRO A 124 15.98 -10.53 15.91
N ARG A 125 14.74 -10.50 16.37
CA ARG A 125 13.79 -11.63 16.31
C ARG A 125 13.18 -11.85 14.92
N ASP A 126 13.39 -10.94 13.97
CA ASP A 126 12.84 -11.08 12.62
C ASP A 126 13.55 -12.19 11.84
N THR A 127 12.76 -13.01 11.14
CA THR A 127 13.26 -14.01 10.19
C THR A 127 13.92 -13.32 9.00
N LEU A 128 14.86 -14.00 8.33
CA LEU A 128 15.61 -13.41 7.21
C LEU A 128 14.71 -12.81 6.12
N GLU A 129 13.59 -13.48 5.81
CA GLU A 129 12.60 -13.00 4.84
C GLU A 129 11.93 -11.68 5.29
N VAL A 130 11.50 -11.61 6.55
CA VAL A 130 10.92 -10.38 7.13
C VAL A 130 11.93 -9.25 7.11
N ARG A 131 13.21 -9.53 7.40
CA ARG A 131 14.29 -8.53 7.29
C ARG A 131 14.41 -8.00 5.87
N GLY A 132 14.37 -8.89 4.87
CA GLY A 132 14.42 -8.51 3.46
C GLY A 132 13.26 -7.60 3.06
N LEU A 133 12.02 -7.95 3.43
CA LEU A 133 10.83 -7.15 3.14
C LEU A 133 10.91 -5.77 3.81
N LYS A 134 11.33 -5.71 5.07
CA LYS A 134 11.52 -4.45 5.81
C LYS A 134 12.54 -3.54 5.14
N LEU A 135 13.71 -4.07 4.78
CA LEU A 135 14.73 -3.32 4.05
C LEU A 135 14.22 -2.80 2.70
N GLU A 136 13.46 -3.63 1.97
CA GLU A 136 12.84 -3.22 0.72
C GLU A 136 11.84 -2.09 0.91
N ILE A 137 10.95 -2.17 1.90
CA ILE A 137 10.01 -1.10 2.23
C ILE A 137 10.77 0.19 2.54
N LEU A 138 11.78 0.12 3.41
CA LEU A 138 12.63 1.27 3.78
C LEU A 138 13.26 1.94 2.55
N THR A 139 13.72 1.15 1.56
CA THR A 139 14.29 1.72 0.33
C THR A 139 13.28 2.45 -0.57
N HIS A 140 11.98 2.15 -0.47
CA HIS A 140 10.94 2.85 -1.23
C HIS A 140 10.49 4.16 -0.57
N ILE A 141 10.56 4.26 0.76
CA ILE A 141 10.03 5.40 1.52
C ILE A 141 11.12 6.37 2.02
N VAL A 142 12.38 6.09 1.70
CA VAL A 142 13.49 6.95 2.09
C VAL A 142 13.41 8.31 1.39
N THR A 143 13.74 9.37 2.12
CA THR A 143 13.81 10.75 1.66
C THR A 143 15.12 11.39 2.11
N SER A 144 15.43 12.58 1.62
CA SER A 144 16.60 13.36 2.06
C SER A 144 16.60 13.63 3.57
N GLU A 145 15.41 13.77 4.18
CA GLU A 145 15.25 14.07 5.61
C GLU A 145 15.54 12.86 6.51
N ASN A 146 15.05 11.68 6.14
CA ASN A 146 15.18 10.47 6.96
C ASN A 146 16.39 9.59 6.59
N ALA A 147 17.06 9.88 5.46
CA ALA A 147 18.21 9.14 4.99
C ALA A 147 19.36 9.01 6.03
N PRO A 148 19.78 10.07 6.75
CA PRO A 148 20.85 9.94 7.74
C PRO A 148 20.51 8.93 8.85
N THR A 149 19.25 8.89 9.26
CA THR A 149 18.73 7.91 10.23
C THR A 149 18.77 6.50 9.66
N LEU A 150 18.33 6.32 8.40
CA LEU A 150 18.40 5.03 7.72
C LEU A 150 19.84 4.50 7.65
N LEU A 151 20.79 5.35 7.25
CA LEU A 151 22.18 4.93 7.07
C LEU A 151 22.82 4.47 8.38
N ARG A 152 22.57 5.18 9.48
CA ARG A 152 23.07 4.79 10.80
C ARG A 152 22.57 3.39 11.18
N GLU A 153 21.30 3.14 10.91
CA GLU A 153 20.66 1.87 11.18
C GLU A 153 21.23 0.75 10.27
N LEU A 154 21.40 1.00 8.96
CA LEU A 154 22.02 0.06 8.03
C LEU A 154 23.48 -0.24 8.42
N GLN A 155 24.25 0.74 8.89
CA GLN A 155 25.61 0.52 9.42
C GLN A 155 25.60 -0.41 10.64
N ALA A 156 24.59 -0.30 11.51
CA ALA A 156 24.43 -1.24 12.63
C ALA A 156 24.14 -2.66 12.13
N TYR A 157 23.32 -2.79 11.08
CA TYR A 157 22.99 -4.10 10.49
C TYR A 157 24.17 -4.80 9.83
N LEU A 158 25.14 -4.04 9.29
CA LEU A 158 26.37 -4.60 8.72
C LEU A 158 27.28 -5.28 9.76
N ARG A 159 27.11 -4.99 11.05
CA ARG A 159 27.85 -5.64 12.15
C ARG A 159 27.24 -6.99 12.57
N SER A 160 26.18 -7.45 11.90
CA SER A 160 25.54 -8.73 12.20
C SER A 160 26.42 -9.92 11.79
N SER A 161 26.41 -10.98 12.59
CA SER A 161 27.06 -12.26 12.25
C SER A 161 26.36 -13.04 11.12
N ASN A 162 25.14 -12.65 10.75
CA ASN A 162 24.41 -13.31 9.67
C ASN A 162 24.79 -12.74 8.30
N HIS A 163 25.69 -13.42 7.60
CA HIS A 163 26.17 -13.00 6.27
C HIS A 163 25.06 -12.80 5.24
N LYS A 164 23.98 -13.60 5.28
CA LYS A 164 22.84 -13.43 4.36
C LYS A 164 22.10 -12.12 4.65
N PHE A 165 21.95 -11.77 5.92
CA PHE A 165 21.36 -10.48 6.32
C PHE A 165 22.26 -9.31 5.94
N VAL A 166 23.57 -9.42 6.17
CA VAL A 166 24.55 -8.40 5.73
C VAL A 166 24.47 -8.17 4.22
N ALA A 167 24.37 -9.23 3.41
CA ALA A 167 24.20 -9.12 1.96
C ALA A 167 22.91 -8.37 1.56
N LEU A 168 21.79 -8.61 2.28
CA LEU A 168 20.54 -7.85 2.07
C LEU A 168 20.72 -6.37 2.41
N THR A 169 21.42 -6.08 3.51
CA THR A 169 21.74 -4.70 3.93
C THR A 169 22.61 -3.98 2.91
N ILE A 170 23.66 -4.63 2.39
CA ILE A 170 24.51 -4.07 1.33
C ILE A 170 23.67 -3.76 0.08
N ARG A 171 22.77 -4.67 -0.31
CA ARG A 171 21.84 -4.44 -1.44
C ARG A 171 20.92 -3.24 -1.19
N ALA A 172 20.39 -3.11 0.02
CA ALA A 172 19.54 -1.98 0.40
C ALA A 172 20.31 -0.65 0.31
N ILE A 173 21.56 -0.62 0.81
CA ILE A 173 22.46 0.54 0.68
C ILE A 173 22.69 0.88 -0.80
N GLY A 174 22.96 -0.12 -1.64
CA GLY A 174 23.14 0.07 -3.09
C GLY A 174 21.89 0.68 -3.76
N ARG A 175 20.69 0.21 -3.40
CA ARG A 175 19.43 0.80 -3.87
C ARG A 175 19.27 2.25 -3.40
N CYS A 176 19.53 2.55 -2.13
CA CYS A 176 19.46 3.91 -1.60
C CYS A 176 20.45 4.85 -2.30
N ALA A 177 21.67 4.39 -2.57
CA ALA A 177 22.68 5.17 -3.30
C ALA A 177 22.26 5.46 -4.76
N ALA A 178 21.58 4.52 -5.41
CA ALA A 178 21.03 4.72 -6.76
C ALA A 178 19.86 5.72 -6.78
N ILE A 179 19.01 5.72 -5.75
CA ILE A 179 17.88 6.64 -5.62
C ILE A 179 18.36 8.05 -5.21
N MET A 180 19.38 8.14 -4.37
CA MET A 180 19.90 9.40 -3.83
C MET A 180 21.43 9.48 -3.96
N PRO A 181 21.95 9.99 -5.09
CA PRO A 181 23.39 10.09 -5.34
C PRO A 181 24.15 10.92 -4.29
N GLN A 182 23.49 11.92 -3.69
CA GLN A 182 24.08 12.78 -2.66
C GLN A 182 24.46 12.01 -1.38
N ILE A 183 23.84 10.86 -1.13
CA ILE A 183 24.13 9.99 0.02
C ILE A 183 25.08 8.84 -0.37
N ALA A 184 25.25 8.56 -1.66
CA ALA A 184 26.11 7.48 -2.16
C ALA A 184 27.56 7.60 -1.67
N SER A 185 28.10 8.81 -1.59
CA SER A 185 29.48 9.05 -1.15
C SER A 185 29.70 8.68 0.34
N VAL A 186 28.69 8.84 1.18
CA VAL A 186 28.71 8.46 2.60
C VAL A 186 28.58 6.94 2.73
N CYS A 187 27.65 6.34 1.99
CA CYS A 187 27.45 4.89 1.94
C CYS A 187 28.72 4.13 1.53
N ILE A 188 29.37 4.57 0.46
CA ILE A 188 30.58 3.92 -0.08
C ILE A 188 31.72 4.02 0.91
N ARG A 189 31.90 5.16 1.56
CA ARG A 189 32.94 5.35 2.58
C ARG A 189 32.74 4.43 3.77
N SER A 190 31.52 4.34 4.29
CA SER A 190 31.20 3.43 5.41
C SER A 190 31.34 1.96 5.03
N LEU A 191 31.00 1.58 3.80
CA LEU A 191 31.23 0.21 3.30
C LEU A 191 32.73 -0.09 3.15
N LEU A 192 33.52 0.86 2.65
CA LEU A 192 34.96 0.72 2.53
C LEU A 192 35.63 0.58 3.91
N GLU A 193 35.27 1.41 4.88
CA GLU A 193 35.76 1.31 6.27
C GLU A 193 35.45 -0.06 6.89
N LEU A 194 34.28 -0.62 6.62
CA LEU A 194 33.91 -1.97 7.09
C LEU A 194 34.67 -3.09 6.35
N SER A 195 34.97 -2.91 5.05
CA SER A 195 35.76 -3.87 4.27
C SER A 195 37.26 -3.83 4.61
N LEU A 196 37.76 -2.65 5.02
CA LEU A 196 39.15 -2.44 5.44
C LEU A 196 39.39 -2.87 6.88
N HIS A 197 38.33 -3.08 7.66
CA HIS A 197 38.44 -3.68 8.98
C HIS A 197 38.78 -5.17 8.79
N PRO A 198 40.00 -5.62 9.16
CA PRO A 198 40.38 -7.01 9.01
C PRO A 198 39.53 -7.83 9.99
N SER A 199 38.53 -8.53 9.47
CA SER A 199 37.85 -9.59 10.22
C SER A 199 38.68 -10.87 10.01
N PRO A 200 39.36 -11.39 11.04
CA PRO A 200 40.22 -12.57 10.93
C PRO A 200 39.47 -13.90 10.77
N THR A 201 38.17 -13.90 10.46
CA THR A 201 37.33 -15.11 10.43
C THR A 201 36.84 -15.54 9.05
N VAL A 202 37.38 -14.97 7.96
CA VAL A 202 37.07 -15.42 6.58
C VAL A 202 38.31 -16.04 5.89
N ALA A 203 39.40 -16.26 6.62
CA ALA A 203 40.65 -16.84 6.12
C ALA A 203 41.06 -18.14 6.86
N SER A 204 40.09 -18.93 7.31
CA SER A 204 40.33 -20.26 7.90
C SER A 204 39.26 -21.24 7.46
#